data_AF-A0A9D8PRW4-F1
#
_entry.id   AF-A0A9D8PRW4-F1
#
_cell.length_a   1.000
_cell.length_b   1.000
_cell.length_c   1.000
_cell.angle_alpha   90.00
_cell.angle_beta   90.00
_cell.angle_gamma   90.00
#
_symmetry.space_group_name_H-M   'P 1'
#
loop_
_entity.id
_entity.type
_entity.pdbx_description
1 polymer ?
#
loop_
_entity_poly.entity_id
_entity_poly.type
_entity_poly.pdbx_seq_one_letter_code
_entity_poly.pdbx_strand_id
1 'polypeptide(L)'
;MEGTGNWSAEYEVDSGGGCPKWPDQMSRYITVSELGGCSCWELRILRNEIYARHGRKFKSKDLQDYFAGQPWYSIDPNNLNGDKGQNEYEKKNTATILNEERGRGCR
;
A
#
# COMPACT_ATOMS: atom_id res chain seq x y z
N MET A 1 -17.98 -32.52 0.97
CA MET A 1 -19.14 -32.00 1.71
C MET A 1 -18.59 -31.53 3.04
N GLU A 2 -17.99 -30.35 3.07
CA GLU A 2 -18.60 -29.04 3.38
C GLU A 2 -18.23 -28.69 4.83
N GLY A 3 -17.82 -27.44 5.05
CA GLY A 3 -17.55 -26.94 6.41
C GLY A 3 -16.37 -25.98 6.53
N THR A 4 -16.33 -25.00 5.63
CA THR A 4 -15.97 -23.58 5.89
C THR A 4 -15.08 -23.29 7.11
N GLY A 5 -13.79 -23.07 6.85
CA GLY A 5 -12.97 -22.22 7.69
C GLY A 5 -13.42 -20.77 7.52
N ASN A 6 -14.37 -20.35 8.36
CA ASN A 6 -14.77 -18.96 8.53
C ASN A 6 -13.63 -18.22 9.24
N TRP A 7 -12.74 -17.58 8.48
CA TRP A 7 -11.79 -16.62 9.01
C TRP A 7 -12.34 -15.21 8.82
N SER A 8 -13.44 -14.94 9.49
CA SER A 8 -13.80 -13.57 9.87
C SER A 8 -13.03 -13.29 11.15
N ALA A 9 -11.82 -12.73 11.03
CA ALA A 9 -11.11 -12.16 12.17
C ALA A 9 -11.04 -10.66 11.94
N GLU A 10 -11.88 -9.99 12.72
CA GLU A 10 -11.91 -8.57 12.97
C GLU A 10 -10.49 -8.07 13.26
N TYR A 11 -10.09 -6.97 12.63
CA TYR A 11 -8.78 -6.35 12.79
C TYR A 11 -8.63 -5.90 14.25
N GLU A 12 -7.68 -6.49 14.97
CA GLU A 12 -7.34 -6.07 16.32
C GLU A 12 -6.91 -4.59 16.33
N VAL A 13 -7.58 -3.79 17.15
CA VAL A 13 -7.22 -2.40 17.43
C VAL A 13 -6.04 -2.42 18.41
N ASP A 14 -4.82 -2.32 17.90
CA ASP A 14 -3.64 -2.05 18.73
C ASP A 14 -3.40 -0.54 18.81
N SER A 15 -3.52 0.00 20.02
CA SER A 15 -3.41 1.42 20.34
C SER A 15 -1.93 1.78 20.53
N GLY A 16 -1.21 1.93 19.42
CA GLY A 16 0.23 2.24 19.43
C GLY A 16 0.82 2.61 18.07
N GLY A 17 0.33 3.67 17.43
CA GLY A 17 1.04 4.39 16.35
C GLY A 17 1.64 3.54 15.22
N GLY A 18 0.89 2.58 14.69
CA GLY A 18 1.34 1.73 13.59
C GLY A 18 1.43 2.45 12.25
N CYS A 19 2.19 1.88 11.31
CA CYS A 19 2.25 2.37 9.93
C CYS A 19 0.84 2.43 9.31
N PRO A 20 0.46 3.52 8.60
CA PRO A 20 -0.86 3.64 7.97
C PRO A 20 -1.19 2.45 7.09
N LYS A 21 -2.49 2.09 7.02
CA LYS A 21 -3.00 0.95 6.25
C LYS A 21 -4.17 1.39 5.38
N TRP A 22 -4.51 0.55 4.41
CA TRP A 22 -5.72 0.73 3.62
C TRP A 22 -6.97 0.94 4.49
N PRO A 23 -7.89 1.88 4.16
CA PRO A 23 -7.90 2.74 2.97
C PRO A 23 -7.28 4.15 3.19
N ASP A 24 -6.52 4.40 4.26
CA ASP A 24 -6.05 5.75 4.62
C ASP A 24 -5.40 6.50 3.46
N GLN A 25 -4.55 5.80 2.71
CA GLN A 25 -3.82 6.35 1.57
C GLN A 25 -4.71 6.86 0.43
N MET A 26 -6.00 6.47 0.38
CA MET A 26 -6.95 6.89 -0.66
C MET A 26 -7.97 7.92 -0.19
N SER A 27 -8.22 8.03 1.11
CA SER A 27 -9.33 8.80 1.68
C SER A 27 -8.90 10.04 2.45
N ARG A 28 -7.63 10.15 2.86
CA ARG A 28 -7.10 11.28 3.62
C ARG A 28 -5.61 11.52 3.36
N TYR A 29 -5.10 12.65 3.83
CA TYR A 29 -3.67 12.92 3.83
C TYR A 29 -2.96 12.16 4.94
N ILE A 30 -1.83 11.53 4.59
CA ILE A 30 -0.89 10.90 5.53
C ILE A 30 0.20 11.91 5.87
N THR A 31 0.45 12.07 7.16
CA THR A 31 1.51 12.94 7.69
C THR A 31 2.81 12.18 7.90
N VAL A 32 3.94 12.90 7.89
CA VAL A 32 5.26 12.31 8.16
C VAL A 32 5.34 11.68 9.56
N SER A 33 4.67 12.28 10.56
CA SER A 33 4.62 11.71 11.92
C SER A 33 3.98 10.34 11.96
N GLU A 34 2.93 10.09 11.18
CA GLU A 34 2.28 8.78 11.09
C GLU A 34 3.17 7.74 10.42
N LEU A 35 4.11 8.17 9.56
CA LEU A 35 5.09 7.28 8.96
C LEU A 35 6.25 6.93 9.90
N GLY A 36 6.35 7.59 11.07
CA GLY A 36 7.44 7.41 12.04
C GLY A 36 7.66 5.94 12.44
N GLY A 37 6.57 5.22 12.68
CA GLY A 37 6.61 3.79 13.07
C GLY A 37 6.79 2.80 11.91
N CYS A 38 6.72 3.24 10.65
CA CYS A 38 6.86 2.35 9.50
C CYS A 38 8.30 1.87 9.30
N SER A 39 8.48 0.60 8.98
CA SER A 39 9.74 0.09 8.40
C SER A 39 9.94 0.53 6.94
N CYS A 40 11.18 0.46 6.41
CA CYS A 40 11.45 0.71 4.98
C CYS A 40 10.57 -0.15 4.06
N TRP A 41 10.34 -1.42 4.45
CA TRP A 41 9.49 -2.34 3.70
C TRP A 41 8.02 -1.89 3.73
N GLU A 42 7.50 -1.49 4.88
CA GLU A 42 6.12 -1.01 4.98
C GLU A 42 5.89 0.28 4.22
N LEU A 43 6.83 1.24 4.25
CA LEU A 43 6.75 2.45 3.40
C LEU A 43 6.68 2.07 1.92
N ARG A 44 7.52 1.12 1.50
CA ARG A 44 7.55 0.62 0.12
C ARG A 44 6.24 -0.04 -0.25
N ILE A 45 5.68 -0.90 0.59
CA ILE A 45 4.38 -1.53 0.35
C ILE A 45 3.26 -0.50 0.33
N LEU A 46 3.18 0.39 1.32
CA LEU A 46 2.15 1.42 1.43
C LEU A 46 2.09 2.30 0.18
N ARG A 47 3.24 2.76 -0.31
CA ARG A 47 3.30 3.53 -1.56
C ARG A 47 2.88 2.67 -2.76
N ASN A 48 3.36 1.43 -2.85
CA ASN A 48 3.07 0.58 -4.00
C ASN A 48 1.64 0.03 -4.00
N GLU A 49 0.96 -0.03 -2.86
CA GLU A 49 -0.45 -0.42 -2.76
C GLU A 49 -1.33 0.53 -3.57
N ILE A 50 -1.08 1.84 -3.51
CA ILE A 50 -1.79 2.84 -4.34
C ILE A 50 -1.68 2.45 -5.82
N TYR A 51 -0.45 2.23 -6.32
CA TYR A 51 -0.28 1.84 -7.71
C TYR A 51 -0.86 0.45 -8.04
N ALA A 52 -0.82 -0.49 -7.10
CA ALA A 52 -1.36 -1.83 -7.28
C ALA A 52 -2.88 -1.80 -7.45
N ARG A 53 -3.58 -0.94 -6.71
CA ARG A 53 -5.04 -0.73 -6.80
C ARG A 53 -5.47 -0.16 -8.15
N HIS A 54 -4.57 0.56 -8.81
CA HIS A 54 -4.73 1.07 -10.18
C HIS A 54 -4.19 0.13 -11.26
N GLY A 55 -3.80 -1.10 -10.91
CA GLY A 55 -3.44 -2.13 -11.88
C GLY A 55 -1.99 -2.11 -12.36
N ARG A 56 -1.08 -1.47 -11.61
CA ARG A 56 0.36 -1.46 -11.94
C ARG A 56 0.92 -2.87 -12.09
N LYS A 57 1.73 -3.10 -13.13
CA LYS A 57 2.58 -4.29 -13.26
C LYS A 57 3.94 -4.04 -12.60
N PHE A 58 4.25 -4.81 -11.56
CA PHE A 58 5.54 -4.71 -10.88
C PHE A 58 6.65 -5.43 -11.66
N LYS A 59 7.87 -4.85 -11.67
CA LYS A 59 9.09 -5.48 -12.22
C LYS A 59 9.98 -6.09 -11.14
N SER A 60 9.87 -5.58 -9.92
CA SER A 60 10.66 -6.01 -8.78
C SER A 60 10.08 -7.29 -8.21
N LYS A 61 10.91 -8.31 -8.00
CA LYS A 61 10.44 -9.64 -7.59
C LYS A 61 9.74 -9.63 -6.23
N ASP A 62 10.29 -8.90 -5.26
CA ASP A 62 9.68 -8.67 -3.94
C ASP A 62 8.23 -8.14 -4.04
N LEU A 63 8.00 -7.14 -4.89
CA LEU A 63 6.67 -6.53 -5.07
C LEU A 63 5.75 -7.43 -5.89
N GLN A 64 6.28 -8.13 -6.91
CA GLN A 64 5.50 -9.13 -7.64
C GLN A 64 5.00 -10.22 -6.70
N ASP A 65 5.89 -10.82 -5.91
CA ASP A 65 5.56 -11.90 -4.99
C ASP A 65 4.55 -11.42 -3.93
N TYR A 66 4.78 -10.22 -3.36
CA TYR A 66 3.88 -9.66 -2.35
C TYR A 66 2.47 -9.38 -2.89
N PHE A 67 2.35 -8.69 -4.03
CA PHE A 67 1.05 -8.31 -4.57
C PHE A 67 0.34 -9.45 -5.29
N ALA A 68 1.05 -10.43 -5.86
CA ALA A 68 0.44 -11.63 -6.42
C ALA A 68 -0.30 -12.48 -5.36
N GLY A 69 0.09 -12.36 -4.08
CA GLY A 69 -0.63 -12.98 -2.97
C GLY A 69 -1.87 -12.22 -2.50
N GLN A 70 -2.15 -11.02 -3.04
CA GLN A 70 -3.29 -10.21 -2.63
C GLN A 70 -4.52 -10.53 -3.49
N PRO A 71 -5.64 -11.00 -2.91
CA PRO A 71 -6.80 -11.42 -3.69
C PRO A 71 -7.48 -10.30 -4.47
N TRP A 72 -7.24 -9.05 -4.07
CA TRP A 72 -7.78 -7.85 -4.72
C TRP A 72 -6.88 -7.31 -5.84
N TYR A 73 -5.63 -7.79 -5.98
CA TYR A 73 -4.68 -7.28 -6.95
C TYR A 73 -4.91 -7.91 -8.32
N SER A 74 -5.01 -7.07 -9.34
CA SER A 74 -5.05 -7.48 -10.74
C SER A 74 -4.31 -6.45 -11.58
N ILE A 75 -3.64 -6.90 -12.65
CA ILE A 75 -2.94 -6.00 -13.58
C ILE A 75 -3.96 -5.42 -14.56
N ASP A 76 -3.93 -4.11 -14.77
CA ASP A 76 -4.68 -3.45 -15.84
C ASP A 76 -3.75 -3.25 -17.06
N PRO A 77 -4.00 -3.95 -18.19
CA PRO A 77 -3.22 -3.77 -19.41
C PRO A 77 -3.20 -2.33 -19.94
N ASN A 78 -4.21 -1.52 -19.61
CA ASN A 78 -4.32 -0.12 -20.03
C ASN A 78 -3.68 0.85 -19.03
N ASN A 79 -3.26 0.37 -17.86
CA ASN A 79 -2.68 1.16 -16.77
C ASN A 79 -1.49 0.46 -16.09
N LEU A 80 -0.57 -0.09 -16.89
CA LEU A 80 0.59 -0.85 -16.38
C LEU A 80 1.49 -0.07 -15.39
N ASN A 81 1.43 1.27 -15.39
CA ASN A 81 2.14 2.11 -14.43
C ASN A 81 1.34 2.37 -13.13
N GLY A 82 0.02 2.16 -13.15
CA GLY A 82 -0.91 2.43 -12.05
C GLY A 82 -1.03 3.90 -11.68
N ASP A 83 -0.70 4.82 -12.59
CA ASP A 83 -0.72 6.27 -12.36
C ASP A 83 -1.97 6.96 -12.92
N LYS A 84 -2.68 6.32 -13.86
CA LYS A 84 -3.98 6.80 -14.35
C LYS A 84 -5.05 6.57 -13.29
N GLY A 85 -5.96 7.53 -13.14
CA GLY A 85 -7.12 7.40 -12.24
C GLY A 85 -6.85 7.79 -10.79
N GLN A 86 -5.61 8.09 -10.41
CA GLN A 86 -5.30 8.50 -9.04
C GLN A 86 -5.94 9.84 -8.66
N ASN A 87 -6.53 9.87 -7.47
CA ASN A 87 -7.09 11.05 -6.84
C ASN A 87 -5.99 11.94 -6.20
N GLU A 88 -6.40 13.05 -5.58
CA GLU A 88 -5.47 14.00 -4.97
C GLU A 88 -4.75 13.46 -3.73
N TYR A 89 -5.43 12.68 -2.88
CA TYR A 89 -4.86 12.05 -1.70
C TYR A 89 -3.78 11.05 -2.09
N GLU A 90 -4.06 10.19 -3.07
CA GLU A 90 -3.13 9.18 -3.57
C GLU A 90 -1.84 9.82 -4.11
N LYS A 91 -1.97 10.86 -4.93
CA LYS A 91 -0.82 11.62 -5.47
C LYS A 91 -0.02 12.30 -4.36
N LYS A 92 -0.69 12.90 -3.38
CA LYS A 92 -0.01 13.56 -2.27
C LYS A 92 0.68 12.55 -1.35
N ASN A 93 0.01 11.45 -1.02
CA ASN A 93 0.51 10.43 -0.13
C ASN A 93 1.68 9.65 -0.74
N THR A 94 1.60 9.30 -2.04
CA THR A 94 2.76 8.69 -2.74
C THR A 94 4.00 9.57 -2.67
N ALA A 95 3.85 10.89 -2.80
CA ALA A 95 4.94 11.85 -2.66
C ALA A 95 5.45 11.95 -1.21
N THR A 96 4.56 12.04 -0.23
CA THR A 96 4.93 12.06 1.19
C THR A 96 5.72 10.82 1.58
N ILE A 97 5.23 9.63 1.22
CA ILE A 97 5.88 8.35 1.54
C ILE A 97 7.23 8.23 0.80
N LEU A 98 7.31 8.64 -0.46
CA LEU A 98 8.57 8.62 -1.22
C LEU A 98 9.62 9.54 -0.58
N ASN A 99 9.21 10.72 -0.11
CA ASN A 99 10.13 11.64 0.57
C ASN A 99 10.64 11.05 1.88
N GLU A 100 9.78 10.36 2.63
CA GLU A 100 10.16 9.66 3.85
C GLU A 100 11.15 8.52 3.57
N GLU A 101 10.89 7.68 2.57
CA GLU A 101 11.83 6.63 2.15
C GLU A 101 13.20 7.21 1.79
N ARG A 102 13.24 8.34 1.05
CA ARG A 102 14.49 9.01 0.67
C ARG A 102 15.23 9.60 1.87
N GLY A 103 14.50 10.24 2.79
CA GLY A 103 15.06 10.79 4.02
C GLY A 103 15.70 9.72 4.90
N ARG A 104 15.17 8.50 4.86
CA ARG A 104 15.70 7.33 5.60
C ARG A 104 16.73 6.50 4.83
N GLY A 105 16.99 6.79 3.55
CA GLY A 105 17.87 5.98 2.71
C GLY A 105 17.30 4.60 2.32
N CYS A 106 15.97 4.44 2.35
CA CYS A 106 15.28 3.20 2.00
C CYS A 106 15.01 3.04 0.49
N ARG A 107 15.43 4.00 -0.36
CA ARG A 107 15.01 4.13 -1.76
C ARG A 107 16.14 4.05 -2.77
#